data_AF-A0A348VY58-F1
#
_entry.id   AF-A0A348VY58-F1
#
_cell.length_a   1.000
_cell.length_b   1.000
_cell.length_c   1.000
_cell.angle_alpha   90.00
_cell.angle_beta   90.00
_cell.angle_gamma   90.00
#
_symmetry.space_group_name_H-M   'P 1'
#
loop_
_entity.id
_entity.type
_entity.pdbx_description
1 polymer ?
#
loop_
_entity_poly.entity_id
_entity_poly.type
_entity_poly.pdbx_seq_one_letter_code
_entity_poly.pdbx_strand_id
1 'polypeptide(L)'
;MVYVGDIENHKYEVKNYKTKKCTKVPKEEHIIVRNTHEPIISRSDFEHVQELIRHRQRPSRHNHPNLFKGILRCKNCGRPLNLYYNKRRSGKMVW
;
A
#
# COMPACT_ATOMS: atom_id res chain seq x y z
N MET A 1 -6.63 8.31 8.98
CA MET A 1 -6.37 9.41 9.93
C MET A 1 -7.64 10.24 10.09
N VAL A 2 -8.21 10.77 9.00
CA VAL A 2 -9.51 11.47 9.05
C VAL A 2 -10.62 10.69 9.76
N TYR A 3 -10.76 9.40 9.46
CA TYR A 3 -11.78 8.55 10.09
C TYR A 3 -11.68 8.40 11.62
N VAL A 4 -10.55 8.77 12.23
CA VAL A 4 -10.27 8.66 13.67
C VAL A 4 -10.44 10.02 14.38
N GLY A 5 -11.03 11.02 13.71
CA GLY A 5 -11.20 12.37 14.26
C GLY A 5 -10.02 13.32 14.02
N ASP A 6 -8.99 12.89 13.27
CA ASP A 6 -7.82 13.72 12.97
C ASP A 6 -8.03 14.52 11.68
N ILE A 7 -7.61 15.79 11.62
CA ILE A 7 -7.50 16.50 10.33
C ILE A 7 -6.11 16.25 9.74
N GLU A 8 -6.07 15.95 8.44
CA GLU A 8 -4.83 15.79 7.67
C GLU A 8 -4.81 16.82 6.53
N ASN A 9 -3.90 17.78 6.63
CA ASN A 9 -3.70 18.87 5.66
C ASN A 9 -2.35 18.77 4.95
N HIS A 10 -2.12 19.66 3.98
CA HIS A 10 -0.86 19.75 3.24
C HIS A 10 -0.49 18.47 2.47
N LYS A 11 -1.48 17.83 1.83
CA LYS A 11 -1.27 16.62 1.00
C LYS A 11 -0.66 16.92 -0.37
N TYR A 12 -0.82 18.16 -0.80
CA TYR A 12 -0.38 18.66 -2.09
C TYR A 12 0.14 20.07 -1.92
N GLU A 13 1.17 20.39 -2.68
CA GLU A 13 1.76 21.71 -2.71
C GLU A 13 2.06 22.13 -4.16
N VAL A 14 2.12 23.44 -4.37
CA VAL A 14 2.59 24.02 -5.63
C VAL A 14 4.00 24.56 -5.38
N LYS A 15 5.02 23.82 -5.81
CA LYS A 15 6.42 24.20 -5.60
C LYS A 15 6.83 25.47 -6.33
N ASN A 16 6.18 25.76 -7.47
CA ASN A 16 6.55 26.88 -8.31
C ASN A 16 5.31 27.65 -8.78
N TYR A 17 5.26 28.92 -8.39
CA TYR A 17 4.14 29.82 -8.67
C TYR A 17 3.87 30.04 -10.17
N LYS A 18 4.90 29.94 -11.03
CA LYS A 18 4.79 30.15 -12.48
C LYS A 18 4.21 28.93 -13.18
N THR A 19 4.68 27.74 -12.82
CA THR A 19 4.24 26.50 -13.47
C THR A 19 2.93 25.99 -12.89
N LYS A 20 2.57 26.42 -11.67
CA LYS A 20 1.36 26.01 -10.93
C LYS A 20 1.19 24.49 -10.82
N LYS A 21 2.28 23.73 -10.97
CA LYS A 21 2.24 22.28 -10.93
C LYS A 21 2.03 21.82 -9.49
N CYS A 22 0.93 21.11 -9.29
CA CYS A 22 0.58 20.53 -8.01
C CYS A 22 1.32 19.20 -7.84
N THR A 23 2.22 19.12 -6.87
CA THR A 23 2.98 17.92 -6.54
C THR A 23 2.48 17.32 -5.24
N LYS A 24 2.48 15.99 -5.17
CA LYS A 24 2.12 15.28 -3.94
C LYS A 24 3.25 15.40 -2.93
N VAL A 25 2.90 15.76 -1.71
CA VAL A 25 3.84 15.93 -0.59
C VAL A 25 4.12 14.55 0.04
N PRO A 26 5.35 14.28 0.51
CA PRO A 26 5.65 13.09 1.32
C PRO A 26 4.81 13.06 2.60
N LYS A 27 4.47 11.86 3.08
CA LYS A 27 3.61 11.73 4.27
C LYS A 27 4.24 12.30 5.53
N GLU A 28 5.56 12.36 5.61
CA GLU A 28 6.28 12.93 6.77
C GLU A 28 6.04 14.44 6.91
N GLU A 29 5.76 15.13 5.81
CA GLU A 29 5.54 16.57 5.76
C GLU A 29 4.04 16.94 5.89
N HIS A 30 3.14 15.95 5.96
CA HIS A 30 1.72 16.20 6.16
C HIS A 30 1.45 16.80 7.55
N ILE A 31 0.65 17.86 7.59
CA ILE A 31 0.24 18.49 8.84
C ILE A 31 -0.98 17.73 9.39
N ILE A 32 -0.79 17.04 10.52
CA ILE A 32 -1.82 16.23 11.16
C ILE A 32 -2.20 16.86 12.51
N VAL A 33 -3.44 17.31 12.64
CA VAL A 33 -4.00 17.82 13.89
C VAL A 33 -4.95 16.77 14.47
N ARG A 34 -4.68 16.33 15.69
CA ARG A 34 -5.43 15.23 16.32
C ARG A 34 -6.75 15.72 16.94
N ASN A 35 -7.76 14.84 16.94
CA ASN A 35 -9.03 15.02 17.68
C ASN A 35 -9.77 16.35 17.41
N THR A 36 -9.95 16.65 16.14
CA THR A 36 -10.61 17.87 15.65
C THR A 36 -12.12 17.71 15.43
N HIS A 37 -12.58 16.48 15.23
CA HIS A 37 -13.98 16.15 15.03
C HIS A 37 -14.28 14.78 15.64
N GLU A 38 -15.57 14.46 15.77
CA GLU A 38 -16.02 13.18 16.29
C GLU A 38 -15.52 12.02 15.40
N PRO A 39 -14.84 11.02 15.97
CA PRO A 39 -14.32 9.88 15.21
C PRO A 39 -15.46 9.03 14.67
N ILE A 40 -15.35 8.61 13.40
CA ILE A 40 -16.30 7.69 12.77
C ILE A 40 -16.03 6.25 13.23
N ILE A 41 -14.75 5.92 13.45
CA ILE A 41 -14.29 4.61 13.91
C ILE A 41 -13.23 4.78 15.01
N SER A 42 -13.10 3.77 15.86
CA SER A 42 -12.09 3.78 16.92
C SER A 42 -10.66 3.78 16.34
N ARG A 43 -9.72 4.37 17.09
CA ARG A 43 -8.31 4.40 16.69
C ARG A 43 -7.71 2.99 16.60
N SER A 44 -8.06 2.12 17.55
CA SER A 44 -7.60 0.73 17.57
C SER A 44 -8.07 -0.05 16.34
N ASP A 45 -9.33 0.08 15.95
CA ASP A 45 -9.86 -0.65 14.79
C ASP A 45 -9.22 -0.13 13.50
N PHE A 46 -9.03 1.19 13.38
CA PHE A 46 -8.34 1.76 12.24
C PHE A 46 -6.92 1.22 12.12
N GLU A 47 -6.15 1.22 13.20
CA GLU A 47 -4.77 0.72 13.23
C GLU A 47 -4.69 -0.76 12.89
N HIS A 48 -5.61 -1.57 13.45
CA HIS A 48 -5.72 -2.99 13.15
C HIS A 48 -6.00 -3.24 11.66
N VAL A 49 -6.95 -2.52 11.07
CA VAL A 49 -7.25 -2.63 9.64
C VAL A 49 -6.06 -2.18 8.77
N GLN A 50 -5.34 -1.12 9.16
CA GLN A 50 -4.14 -0.69 8.42
C GLN A 50 -3.04 -1.75 8.47
N GLU A 51 -2.89 -2.47 9.56
CA GLU A 51 -2.00 -3.63 9.65
C GLU A 51 -2.45 -4.75 8.69
N LEU A 52 -3.72 -5.13 8.71
CA LEU A 52 -4.28 -6.13 7.78
C LEU A 52 -4.08 -5.72 6.32
N ILE A 53 -4.21 -4.44 5.98
CA ILE A 53 -3.96 -3.93 4.62
C ILE A 53 -2.48 -4.02 4.26
N ARG A 54 -1.55 -3.70 5.18
CA ARG A 54 -0.10 -3.82 4.94
C ARG A 54 0.31 -5.27 4.67
N HIS A 55 -0.29 -6.22 5.38
CA HIS A 55 -0.04 -7.65 5.21
C HIS A 55 -0.90 -8.30 4.13
N ARG A 56 -1.81 -7.56 3.50
CA ARG A 56 -2.70 -8.09 2.47
C ARG A 56 -1.89 -8.63 1.30
N GLN A 57 -1.97 -9.94 1.12
CA GLN A 57 -1.39 -10.61 -0.04
C GLN A 57 -2.40 -10.68 -1.18
N ARG A 58 -1.91 -10.55 -2.43
CA ARG A 58 -2.75 -10.83 -3.60
C ARG A 58 -3.16 -12.31 -3.60
N PRO A 59 -4.41 -12.64 -4.01
CA PRO A 59 -4.80 -14.01 -4.19
C PRO A 59 -3.91 -14.69 -5.23
N SER A 60 -3.58 -15.97 -5.00
CA SER A 60 -2.84 -16.74 -6.00
C SER A 60 -3.75 -16.96 -7.21
N ARG A 61 -3.20 -16.80 -8.42
CA ARG A 61 -3.90 -17.17 -9.66
C ARG A 61 -3.70 -18.64 -10.03
N HIS A 62 -2.95 -19.38 -9.22
CA HIS A 62 -2.46 -20.71 -9.51
C HIS A 62 -2.75 -21.65 -8.35
N ASN A 63 -3.04 -22.91 -8.69
CA ASN A 63 -3.40 -23.93 -7.73
C ASN A 63 -2.18 -24.53 -6.98
N HIS A 64 -0.98 -24.03 -7.26
CA HIS A 64 0.24 -24.44 -6.56
C HIS A 64 0.56 -23.48 -5.41
N PRO A 65 0.84 -24.00 -4.20
CA PRO A 65 1.20 -23.19 -3.07
C PRO A 65 2.57 -22.54 -3.29
N ASN A 66 2.64 -21.21 -3.22
CA ASN A 66 3.92 -20.49 -3.22
C ASN A 66 4.41 -20.35 -1.78
N LEU A 67 5.40 -21.17 -1.37
CA LEU A 67 5.99 -21.15 -0.03
C LEU A 67 6.61 -19.79 0.33
N PHE A 68 7.09 -19.04 -0.66
CA PHE A 68 7.80 -17.77 -0.47
C PHE A 68 6.89 -16.54 -0.64
N LYS A 69 5.57 -16.74 -0.71
CA LYS A 69 4.61 -15.69 -0.99
C LYS A 69 4.63 -14.60 0.08
N GLY A 70 4.96 -13.38 -0.33
CA GLY A 70 5.03 -12.22 0.57
C GLY A 70 6.31 -12.12 1.41
N ILE A 71 7.21 -13.10 1.33
CA ILE A 71 8.49 -13.11 2.02
C ILE A 71 9.59 -12.56 1.12
N LEU A 72 9.70 -13.10 -0.10
CA LEU A 72 10.75 -12.70 -1.03
C LEU A 72 10.49 -11.32 -1.65
N ARG A 73 11.49 -10.45 -1.59
CA ARG A 73 11.49 -9.11 -2.18
C ARG A 73 12.72 -8.92 -3.07
N CYS A 74 12.55 -8.23 -4.18
CA CYS A 74 13.66 -7.90 -5.07
C CYS A 74 14.57 -6.85 -4.43
N LYS A 75 15.88 -7.11 -4.37
CA LYS A 75 16.87 -6.17 -3.82
C LYS A 75 16.92 -4.83 -4.58
N ASN A 76 16.78 -4.86 -5.90
CA ASN A 76 16.89 -3.64 -6.71
C ASN A 76 15.63 -2.77 -6.67
N CYS A 77 14.43 -3.36 -6.66
CA CYS A 77 13.18 -2.59 -6.79
C CYS A 77 12.26 -2.66 -5.56
N GLY A 78 12.57 -3.46 -4.55
CA GLY A 78 11.80 -3.61 -3.30
C GLY A 78 10.43 -4.28 -3.44
N ARG A 79 10.01 -4.60 -4.68
CA ARG A 79 8.71 -5.23 -4.98
C ARG A 79 8.71 -6.70 -4.53
N PRO A 80 7.56 -7.23 -4.08
CA PRO A 80 7.43 -8.64 -3.74
C PRO A 80 7.60 -9.52 -4.99
N LEU A 81 8.35 -10.61 -4.86
CA LEU A 81 8.52 -11.60 -5.92
C LEU A 81 7.29 -12.51 -6.00
N ASN A 82 6.90 -12.86 -7.22
CA ASN A 82 5.77 -13.74 -7.49
C ASN A 82 6.26 -15.01 -8.18
N LEU A 83 5.57 -16.12 -7.92
CA LEU A 83 5.81 -17.37 -8.62
C LEU A 83 5.40 -17.21 -10.09
N TYR A 84 6.30 -17.59 -11.00
CA TYR A 84 6.08 -17.59 -12.44
C TYR A 84 6.39 -18.99 -12.98
N TYR A 85 5.57 -19.48 -13.91
CA TYR A 85 5.80 -20.75 -14.61
C TYR A 85 5.62 -20.53 -16.12
N ASN A 86 6.34 -21.33 -16.89
CA ASN A 86 6.21 -21.34 -18.35
C ASN A 86 5.19 -22.41 -18.76
N LYS A 87 4.25 -22.04 -19.62
CA LYS A 87 3.40 -23.02 -20.31
C LYS A 87 4.20 -23.66 -21.44
N ARG A 88 4.46 -24.96 -21.38
CA ARG A 88 5.05 -25.69 -22.51
C ARG A 88 4.02 -25.84 -23.64
N ARG A 89 4.49 -26.01 -24.89
CA ARG A 89 3.63 -26.27 -26.07
C ARG A 89 2.69 -27.47 -25.89
N SER A 90 3.07 -28.45 -25.06
CA SER A 90 2.26 -29.62 -24.73
C SER A 90 1.11 -29.35 -23.73
N GLY A 91 0.89 -28.11 -23.33
CA GLY A 91 -0.12 -27.73 -22.33
C GLY A 91 0.24 -28.11 -20.89
N LYS A 92 1.29 -28.92 -20.68
CA LYS A 92 1.76 -29.28 -19.34
C LYS A 92 2.43 -28.08 -18.67
N MET A 93 1.91 -27.71 -17.50
CA MET A 93 2.56 -26.75 -16.61
C MET A 93 3.74 -27.44 -15.92
N VAL A 94 4.92 -26.84 -15.98
CA VAL A 94 6.08 -27.27 -15.21
C VAL A 94 6.33 -26.21 -14.15
N TRP A 95 6.32 -26.65 -12.90
CA TRP A 95 6.52 -25.81 -11.71
C TRP A 95 8.01 -25.51 -11.51
#